data_AF-A0A6J6CLU0-F1
#
_entry.id   AF-A0A6J6CLU0-F1
#
_cell.length_a   1.000
_cell.length_b   1.000
_cell.length_c   1.000
_cell.angle_alpha   90.00
_cell.angle_beta   90.00
_cell.angle_gamma   90.00
#
_symmetry.space_group_name_H-M   'P 1'
#
loop_
_entity.id
_entity.type
_entity.pdbx_description
1 polymer ?
#
loop_
_entity_poly.entity_id
_entity_poly.type
_entity_poly.pdbx_seq_one_letter_code
_entity_poly.pdbx_strand_id
1 'polypeptide(L)'
;MDSILLISALANPSAMILVFAMACIVIYSFTSFKFLKLGIEREQIQTTKLKDWIKVNAYVSLLMFCLIFLNAVSILLSSDVILIKFIDEFLAQQSGLPPEMNSQFVLKTLRVAAYFLFVIGAVGILHIRMTLKLIKENDHLFE
;
A
#
# COMPACT_ATOMS: atom_id res chain seq x y z
N MET A 1 -16.50 2.37 17.38
CA MET A 1 -16.39 1.01 16.80
C MET A 1 -15.01 0.80 16.20
N ASP A 2 -14.47 1.77 15.47
CA ASP A 2 -13.14 1.68 14.82
C ASP A 2 -11.96 1.54 15.79
N SER A 3 -11.97 2.26 16.92
CA SER A 3 -10.92 2.16 17.93
C SER A 3 -10.88 0.80 18.65
N ILE A 4 -12.02 0.10 18.76
CA ILE A 4 -12.12 -1.24 19.37
C ILE A 4 -11.54 -2.30 18.42
N LEU A 5 -11.81 -2.17 17.11
CA LEU A 5 -11.18 -3.00 16.07
C LEU A 5 -9.66 -2.82 16.04
N LEU A 6 -9.18 -1.59 16.22
CA LEU A 6 -7.75 -1.28 16.25
C LEU A 6 -7.08 -1.88 17.50
N ILE A 7 -7.70 -1.79 18.67
CA ILE A 7 -7.22 -2.43 19.91
C ILE A 7 -7.24 -3.96 19.78
N SER A 8 -8.26 -4.54 19.13
CA SER A 8 -8.32 -5.98 18.85
C SER A 8 -7.24 -6.44 17.86
N ALA A 9 -6.95 -5.65 16.83
CA ALA A 9 -5.86 -5.93 15.89
C ALA A 9 -4.48 -5.83 16.56
N LEU A 10 -4.30 -4.92 17.51
CA LEU A 10 -3.06 -4.80 18.31
C LEU A 10 -2.83 -6.02 19.22
N ALA A 11 -3.88 -6.77 19.56
CA ALA A 11 -3.77 -8.00 20.35
C ALA A 11 -3.35 -9.23 19.50
N ASN A 12 -3.36 -9.13 18.17
CA ASN A 12 -2.91 -10.18 17.27
C ASN A 12 -1.53 -9.81 16.68
N PRO A 13 -0.45 -10.56 16.98
CA PRO A 13 0.91 -10.26 16.53
C PRO A 13 1.04 -10.08 15.00
N SER A 14 0.28 -10.85 14.21
CA SER A 14 0.30 -10.76 12.74
C SER A 14 -0.40 -9.49 12.25
N ALA A 15 -1.47 -9.07 12.90
CA ALA A 15 -2.19 -7.85 12.53
C ALA A 15 -1.43 -6.58 12.94
N MET A 16 -0.63 -6.63 14.01
CA MET A 16 0.29 -5.54 14.37
C MET A 16 1.25 -5.17 13.24
N ILE A 17 1.81 -6.16 12.54
CA ILE A 17 2.73 -5.93 11.42
C ILE A 17 2.03 -5.16 10.30
N LEU A 18 0.78 -5.52 9.98
CA LEU A 18 -0.01 -4.86 8.95
C LEU A 18 -0.36 -3.41 9.35
N VAL A 19 -0.78 -3.19 10.59
CA VAL A 19 -1.07 -1.85 11.13
C VAL A 19 0.19 -0.98 11.12
N PHE A 20 1.34 -1.54 11.51
CA PHE A 20 2.63 -0.86 11.46
C PHE A 20 3.00 -0.46 10.03
N ALA A 21 2.88 -1.39 9.08
CA ALA A 21 3.18 -1.11 7.68
C ALA A 21 2.26 -0.02 7.09
N MET A 22 0.98 -0.02 7.47
CA MET A 22 0.04 1.02 7.09
C MET A 22 0.41 2.38 7.70
N ALA A 23 0.84 2.41 8.96
CA ALA A 23 1.35 3.62 9.61
C ALA A 23 2.61 4.15 8.89
N CYS A 24 3.52 3.28 8.45
CA CYS A 24 4.69 3.68 7.67
C CYS A 24 4.31 4.38 6.37
N ILE A 25 3.29 3.90 5.64
CA ILE A 25 2.81 4.55 4.41
C ILE A 25 2.30 5.96 4.70
N VAL A 26 1.54 6.13 5.79
CA VAL A 26 1.02 7.44 6.20
C VAL A 26 2.16 8.39 6.58
N ILE A 27 3.08 7.96 7.44
CA ILE A 27 4.25 8.75 7.87
C ILE A 27 5.11 9.12 6.65
N TYR A 28 5.37 8.17 5.77
CA TYR A 28 6.09 8.40 4.51
C TYR A 28 5.39 9.45 3.66
N SER A 29 4.07 9.37 3.50
CA SER A 29 3.30 10.32 2.68
C SER A 29 3.41 11.74 3.22
N PHE A 30 3.28 11.93 4.54
CA PHE A 30 3.43 13.25 5.16
C PHE A 30 4.86 13.79 5.08
N THR A 31 5.85 12.95 5.36
CA THR A 31 7.25 13.39 5.41
C THR A 31 7.81 13.67 4.02
N SER A 32 7.47 12.85 3.01
CA SER A 32 7.83 13.08 1.60
C SER A 32 7.18 14.35 1.05
N PHE A 33 5.89 14.57 1.33
CA PHE A 33 5.20 15.79 0.91
C PHE A 33 5.79 17.04 1.57
N LYS A 34 6.10 16.97 2.88
CA LYS A 34 6.78 18.04 3.60
C LYS A 34 8.14 18.37 2.96
N PHE A 35 8.93 17.35 2.62
CA PHE A 35 10.22 17.54 1.94
C PHE A 35 10.07 18.20 0.57
N LEU A 36 9.08 17.79 -0.22
CA LEU A 36 8.78 18.42 -1.51
C LEU A 36 8.42 19.90 -1.34
N LYS A 37 7.49 20.22 -0.43
CA LYS A 37 6.97 21.59 -0.24
C LYS A 37 7.94 22.54 0.44
N LEU A 38 8.71 22.08 1.43
CA LEU A 38 9.60 22.95 2.22
C LEU A 38 11.05 22.84 1.76
N GLY A 39 11.53 21.63 1.49
CA GLY A 39 12.90 21.43 1.01
C GLY A 39 13.03 21.90 -0.42
N ILE A 40 12.32 21.26 -1.36
CA ILE A 40 12.52 21.50 -2.79
C ILE A 40 11.90 22.83 -3.25
N GLU A 41 10.62 23.07 -2.97
CA GLU A 41 9.93 24.27 -3.48
C GLU A 41 10.37 25.59 -2.80
N ARG A 42 10.85 25.53 -1.55
CA ARG A 42 11.22 26.74 -0.77
C ARG A 42 12.71 26.81 -0.43
N GLU A 43 13.50 25.85 -0.90
CA GLU A 43 14.95 25.74 -0.64
C GLU A 43 15.31 25.85 0.86
N GLN A 44 14.42 25.36 1.75
CA GLN A 44 14.64 25.43 3.19
C GLN A 44 15.45 24.25 3.69
N ILE A 45 16.47 24.54 4.51
CA ILE A 45 17.23 23.54 5.24
C ILE A 45 16.28 22.69 6.09
N GLN A 46 16.36 21.38 5.92
CA GLN A 46 15.58 20.37 6.62
C GLN A 46 16.47 19.66 7.63
N THR A 47 15.86 19.17 8.71
CA THR A 47 16.60 18.41 9.70
C THR A 47 17.09 17.06 9.15
N THR A 48 18.29 16.64 9.55
CA THR A 48 18.78 15.27 9.27
C THR A 48 17.80 14.18 9.74
N LYS A 49 17.04 14.44 10.83
CA LYS A 49 15.96 13.53 11.29
C LYS A 49 14.89 13.31 10.22
N LEU A 50 14.46 14.36 9.50
CA LEU A 50 13.43 14.24 8.47
C LEU A 50 13.87 13.29 7.35
N LYS A 51 15.15 13.36 6.95
CA LYS A 51 15.77 12.46 5.97
C LYS A 51 15.66 11.00 6.41
N ASP A 52 15.98 10.70 7.66
CA ASP A 52 15.89 9.35 8.21
C ASP A 52 14.45 8.86 8.31
N TRP A 53 13.52 9.73 8.76
CA TRP A 53 12.09 9.44 8.76
C TRP A 53 11.59 9.06 7.36
N ILE A 54 11.98 9.80 6.32
CA ILE A 54 11.57 9.46 4.95
C ILE A 54 12.20 8.14 4.53
N LYS A 55 13.52 7.95 4.71
CA LYS A 55 14.22 6.74 4.24
C LYS A 55 13.67 5.47 4.89
N VAL A 56 13.56 5.43 6.22
CA VAL A 56 13.10 4.24 6.96
C VAL A 56 11.68 3.87 6.55
N ASN A 57 10.77 4.85 6.52
CA ASN A 57 9.37 4.58 6.16
C ASN A 57 9.19 4.32 4.66
N ALA A 58 10.03 4.89 3.79
CA ALA A 58 10.04 4.61 2.36
C ALA A 58 10.37 3.14 2.08
N TYR A 59 11.32 2.52 2.80
CA TYR A 59 11.65 1.10 2.58
C TYR A 59 10.49 0.17 2.95
N VAL A 60 9.83 0.41 4.09
CA VAL A 60 8.65 -0.37 4.50
C VAL A 60 7.50 -0.16 3.51
N SER A 61 7.25 1.09 3.12
CA SER A 61 6.20 1.42 2.15
C SER A 61 6.48 0.81 0.78
N LEU A 62 7.76 0.79 0.35
CA LEU A 62 8.17 0.18 -0.92
C LEU A 62 7.85 -1.31 -0.93
N LEU A 63 8.15 -2.01 0.16
CA LEU A 63 7.82 -3.43 0.30
C LEU A 63 6.31 -3.65 0.19
N MET A 64 5.49 -2.81 0.84
CA MET A 64 4.03 -2.90 0.75
C MET A 64 3.50 -2.66 -0.66
N PHE A 65 3.99 -1.63 -1.37
CA PHE A 65 3.58 -1.38 -2.74
C PHE A 65 4.05 -2.47 -3.71
N CYS A 66 5.22 -3.08 -3.47
CA CYS A 66 5.66 -4.27 -4.19
C CYS A 66 4.71 -5.45 -3.96
N LEU A 67 4.29 -5.71 -2.72
CA LEU A 67 3.32 -6.77 -2.42
C LEU A 67 1.97 -6.52 -3.10
N ILE A 68 1.45 -5.29 -3.04
CA ILE A 68 0.20 -4.90 -3.71
C ILE A 68 0.33 -5.13 -5.22
N PHE A 69 1.45 -4.69 -5.81
CA PHE A 69 1.73 -4.85 -7.24
C PHE A 69 1.81 -6.33 -7.64
N LEU A 70 2.58 -7.14 -6.92
CA LEU A 70 2.73 -8.56 -7.21
C LEU A 70 1.42 -9.33 -7.05
N ASN A 71 0.62 -9.02 -6.02
CA ASN A 71 -0.70 -9.63 -5.83
C ASN A 71 -1.66 -9.25 -6.98
N ALA A 72 -1.66 -7.98 -7.39
CA ALA A 72 -2.45 -7.53 -8.52
C ALA A 72 -2.03 -8.23 -9.82
N VAL A 73 -0.73 -8.35 -10.10
CA VAL A 73 -0.21 -9.11 -11.24
C VAL A 73 -0.61 -10.58 -11.17
N SER A 74 -0.48 -11.22 -10.01
CA SER A 74 -0.87 -12.62 -9.80
C SER A 74 -2.34 -12.84 -10.12
N ILE A 75 -3.23 -11.96 -9.64
CA ILE A 75 -4.66 -12.02 -9.95
C ILE A 75 -4.92 -11.77 -11.44
N LEU A 76 -4.21 -10.83 -12.08
CA LEU A 76 -4.37 -10.52 -13.50
C LEU A 76 -3.85 -11.63 -14.43
N LEU A 77 -2.81 -12.36 -14.03
CA LEU A 77 -2.23 -13.46 -14.81
C LEU A 77 -2.89 -14.82 -14.53
N SER A 78 -3.60 -14.96 -13.41
CA SER A 78 -4.29 -16.20 -13.07
C SER A 78 -5.41 -16.51 -14.07
N SER A 79 -5.61 -17.80 -14.35
CA SER A 79 -6.71 -18.26 -15.21
C SER A 79 -8.06 -18.12 -14.50
N ASP A 80 -9.11 -17.83 -15.27
CA ASP A 80 -10.47 -17.69 -14.73
C ASP A 80 -10.94 -18.95 -14.00
N VAL A 81 -10.54 -20.14 -14.47
CA VAL A 81 -10.88 -21.42 -13.83
C VAL A 81 -10.35 -21.51 -12.40
N ILE A 82 -9.11 -21.05 -12.17
CA ILE A 82 -8.49 -21.07 -10.83
C ILE A 82 -9.16 -20.03 -9.92
N LEU A 83 -9.37 -18.81 -10.45
CA LEU A 83 -10.01 -17.73 -9.69
C LEU A 83 -11.45 -18.07 -9.32
N ILE A 84 -12.22 -18.65 -10.23
CA ILE A 84 -13.61 -19.06 -9.98
C ILE A 84 -13.65 -20.13 -8.88
N LYS A 85 -12.77 -21.14 -8.91
CA LYS A 85 -12.71 -22.15 -7.83
C LYS A 85 -12.46 -21.52 -6.46
N PHE A 86 -11.51 -20.58 -6.39
CA PHE A 86 -11.22 -19.87 -5.14
C PHE A 86 -12.40 -19.01 -4.68
N ILE A 87 -13.07 -18.34 -5.61
CA ILE A 87 -14.27 -17.54 -5.33
C ILE A 87 -15.41 -18.44 -4.84
N ASP A 88 -15.65 -19.59 -5.46
CA ASP A 88 -16.70 -20.52 -5.06
C ASP A 88 -16.47 -21.04 -3.64
N GLU A 89 -15.24 -21.43 -3.31
CA GLU A 89 -14.85 -21.83 -1.96
C GLU A 89 -15.04 -20.70 -0.95
N PHE A 90 -14.74 -19.46 -1.33
CA PHE A 90 -14.93 -18.27 -0.50
C PHE A 90 -16.42 -17.95 -0.27
N LEU A 91 -17.24 -18.00 -1.33
CA LEU A 91 -18.68 -17.75 -1.24
C LEU A 91 -19.40 -18.84 -0.44
N ALA A 92 -18.95 -20.10 -0.53
CA ALA A 92 -19.51 -21.20 0.26
C ALA A 92 -19.30 -21.02 1.78
N GLN A 93 -18.30 -20.24 2.19
CA GLN A 93 -18.06 -19.92 3.61
C GLN A 93 -18.91 -18.75 4.12
N GLN A 94 -19.59 -18.03 3.23
CA GLN A 94 -20.39 -16.85 3.57
C GLN A 94 -21.87 -17.24 3.64
N SER A 95 -22.51 -17.11 4.80
CA SER A 95 -23.94 -17.32 4.95
C SER A 95 -24.75 -16.05 4.63
N GLY A 96 -25.88 -16.20 3.93
CA GLY A 96 -26.81 -15.09 3.66
C GLY A 96 -26.44 -14.18 2.49
N LEU A 97 -25.70 -14.68 1.49
CA LEU A 97 -25.36 -13.91 0.30
C LEU A 97 -26.60 -13.65 -0.58
N PRO A 98 -26.77 -12.42 -1.14
CA PRO A 98 -27.78 -12.14 -2.13
C PRO A 98 -27.57 -13.01 -3.39
N PRO A 99 -28.64 -13.44 -4.07
CA PRO A 99 -28.54 -14.28 -5.28
C PRO A 99 -27.82 -13.58 -6.45
N GLU A 100 -27.68 -12.25 -6.41
CA GLU A 100 -26.90 -11.48 -7.40
C GLU A 100 -25.39 -11.63 -7.22
N MET A 101 -24.92 -12.07 -6.04
CA MET A 101 -23.50 -12.25 -5.74
C MET A 101 -22.99 -13.60 -6.25
N ASN A 102 -23.07 -13.80 -7.57
CA ASN A 102 -22.54 -14.99 -8.23
C ASN A 102 -21.04 -14.89 -8.50
N SER A 103 -20.40 -16.02 -8.77
CA SER A 103 -18.94 -16.12 -8.94
C SER A 103 -18.42 -15.31 -10.14
N GLN A 104 -19.24 -15.11 -11.17
CA GLN A 104 -18.88 -14.28 -12.32
C GLN A 104 -18.87 -12.79 -11.98
N PHE A 105 -19.82 -12.32 -11.19
CA PHE A 105 -19.85 -10.95 -10.71
C PHE A 105 -18.65 -10.65 -9.81
N VAL A 106 -18.32 -11.56 -8.89
CA VAL A 106 -17.16 -11.44 -8.00
C VAL A 106 -15.86 -11.47 -8.82
N LEU A 107 -15.74 -12.37 -9.80
CA LEU A 107 -14.57 -12.41 -10.69
C LEU A 107 -14.36 -11.09 -11.42
N LYS A 108 -15.41 -10.54 -12.03
CA LYS A 108 -15.33 -9.26 -12.76
C LYS A 108 -14.90 -8.12 -11.83
N THR A 109 -15.49 -8.06 -10.64
CA THR A 109 -15.14 -7.06 -9.62
C THR A 109 -13.69 -7.21 -9.17
N LEU A 110 -13.25 -8.46 -8.93
CA LEU A 110 -11.89 -8.78 -8.53
C LEU A 110 -10.87 -8.37 -9.60
N ARG A 111 -11.16 -8.59 -10.89
CA ARG A 111 -10.30 -8.17 -12.00
C ARG A 111 -10.18 -6.64 -12.09
N VAL A 112 -11.29 -5.92 -11.93
CA VAL A 112 -11.29 -4.44 -11.92
C VAL A 112 -10.48 -3.92 -10.74
N ALA A 113 -10.70 -4.47 -9.53
CA ALA A 113 -9.94 -4.13 -8.35
C ALA A 113 -8.44 -4.43 -8.53
N ALA A 114 -8.09 -5.58 -9.12
CA ALA A 114 -6.71 -5.94 -9.40
C ALA A 114 -6.05 -4.97 -10.39
N TYR A 115 -6.75 -4.55 -11.45
CA TYR A 115 -6.21 -3.54 -12.38
C TYR A 115 -5.96 -2.19 -11.67
N PHE A 116 -6.88 -1.76 -10.81
CA PHE A 116 -6.70 -0.54 -10.01
C PHE A 116 -5.50 -0.65 -9.05
N LEU A 117 -5.39 -1.77 -8.34
CA LEU A 117 -4.27 -2.04 -7.43
C LEU A 117 -2.94 -2.17 -8.17
N PHE A 118 -2.93 -2.70 -9.40
CA PHE A 118 -1.75 -2.75 -10.25
C PHE A 118 -1.22 -1.35 -10.55
N VAL A 119 -2.10 -0.44 -10.97
CA VAL A 119 -1.72 0.96 -11.26
C VAL A 119 -1.23 1.66 -9.99
N ILE A 120 -1.94 1.52 -8.87
CA ILE A 120 -1.52 2.12 -7.59
C ILE A 120 -0.17 1.57 -7.14
N GLY A 121 0.03 0.25 -7.20
CA GLY A 121 1.29 -0.39 -6.85
C GLY A 121 2.45 0.15 -7.68
N ALA A 122 2.28 0.23 -9.01
CA ALA A 122 3.30 0.77 -9.90
C ALA A 122 3.62 2.25 -9.62
N VAL A 123 2.59 3.09 -9.47
CA VAL A 123 2.75 4.52 -9.17
C VAL A 123 3.42 4.72 -7.81
N GLY A 124 3.04 3.95 -6.78
CA GLY A 124 3.64 4.02 -5.45
C GLY A 124 5.13 3.66 -5.46
N ILE A 125 5.51 2.59 -6.18
CA ILE A 125 6.92 2.20 -6.35
C ILE A 125 7.71 3.31 -7.04
N LEU A 126 7.19 3.84 -8.16
CA LEU A 126 7.84 4.92 -8.89
C LEU A 126 7.98 6.18 -8.03
N HIS A 127 6.92 6.56 -7.32
CA HIS A 127 6.91 7.71 -6.41
C HIS A 127 7.98 7.60 -5.32
N ILE A 128 8.10 6.42 -4.69
CA ILE A 128 9.14 6.19 -3.67
C ILE A 128 10.55 6.29 -4.26
N ARG A 129 10.78 5.68 -5.44
CA ARG A 129 12.08 5.77 -6.11
C ARG A 129 12.46 7.19 -6.46
N MET A 130 11.51 7.99 -6.96
CA MET A 130 11.73 9.41 -7.26
C MET A 130 12.06 10.19 -6.00
N THR A 131 11.31 10.00 -4.92
CA THR A 131 11.57 10.67 -3.63
C THR A 131 12.96 10.34 -3.07
N LEU A 132 13.36 9.06 -3.10
CA LEU A 132 14.70 8.66 -2.64
C LEU A 132 15.82 9.24 -3.50
N LYS A 133 15.59 9.37 -4.82
CA LYS A 133 16.52 10.04 -5.73
C LYS A 133 16.63 11.53 -5.40
N LEU A 134 15.50 12.21 -5.21
CA LEU A 134 15.46 13.63 -4.85
C LEU A 134 16.16 13.92 -3.52
N ILE A 135 16.03 13.05 -2.52
CA ILE A 135 16.77 13.18 -1.25
C ILE A 135 18.28 13.13 -1.50
N LYS A 136 18.75 12.25 -2.39
CA LYS A 136 20.17 12.11 -2.70
C LYS A 136 20.72 13.30 -3.48
N GLU A 137 19.93 13.87 -4.39
CA GLU A 137 20.32 15.05 -5.17
C GLU A 137 20.31 16.33 -4.32
N ASN A 138 19.40 16.41 -3.37
CA ASN A 138 19.25 17.56 -2.46
C ASN A 138 19.87 17.29 -1.08
N ASP A 139 20.95 16.50 -1.02
CA ASP A 139 21.59 16.14 0.26
C ASP A 139 22.07 17.38 1.03
N HIS A 140 22.44 18.43 0.28
CA HIS A 140 22.86 19.74 0.79
C HIS A 140 21.76 20.51 1.54
N LEU A 141 20.49 20.14 1.36
CA LEU A 141 19.37 20.75 2.09
C LEU A 141 19.17 20.11 3.47
N PHE A 142 20.02 19.18 3.92
CA PHE A 142 19.86 18.52 5.21
C PHE A 142 21.00 18.89 6.18
N GLU A 143 20.65 19.52 7.31
CA GLU A 143 21.54 19.82 8.44
C GLU A 143 20.93 19.32 9.77
#